data_AF-A0A957Q6W7-F1
#
_entry.id   AF-A0A957Q6W7-F1
#
_cell.length_a   1.000
_cell.length_b   1.000
_cell.length_c   1.000
_cell.angle_alpha   90.00
_cell.angle_beta   90.00
_cell.angle_gamma   90.00
#
_symmetry.space_group_name_H-M   'P 1'
#
loop_
_entity.id
_entity.type
_entity.pdbx_description
1 polymer ?
#
loop_
_entity_poly.entity_id
_entity_poly.type
_entity_poly.pdbx_seq_one_letter_code
_entity_poly.pdbx_strand_id
1 'polypeptide(L)'
;MVINTGTQLTTHKSIKMIAINMSNPDFDQTYFTTYDLGLSAALVAVGFALDHLDNTDPRKVKFVFRRKSGLDAVIQNFWGNSCQVDA
;
A
#
# COMPACT_ATOMS: atom_id res chain seq x y z
N MET A 1 -9.29 40.04 40.50
CA MET A 1 -9.05 40.81 39.25
C MET A 1 -8.95 39.81 38.12
N VAL A 2 -9.82 39.96 37.14
CA VAL A 2 -10.04 39.08 35.97
C VAL A 2 -9.12 39.54 34.84
N ILE A 3 -8.53 38.63 34.04
CA ILE A 3 -8.82 38.48 32.59
C ILE A 3 -8.00 37.35 31.94
N ASN A 4 -8.73 36.47 31.25
CA ASN A 4 -8.24 35.60 30.19
C ASN A 4 -7.65 36.42 29.04
N THR A 5 -6.50 35.99 28.52
CA THR A 5 -6.05 36.22 27.14
C THR A 5 -5.34 34.93 26.72
N GLY A 6 -5.89 34.04 25.90
CA GLY A 6 -6.46 34.30 24.59
C GLY A 6 -5.35 34.47 23.57
N THR A 7 -4.75 33.36 23.10
CA THR A 7 -4.07 33.28 21.79
C THR A 7 -4.06 31.82 21.32
N GLN A 8 -5.13 31.44 20.62
CA GLN A 8 -5.00 30.48 19.53
C GLN A 8 -4.24 31.19 18.41
N LEU A 9 -3.12 30.64 17.97
CA LEU A 9 -2.42 31.11 16.78
C LEU A 9 -2.29 29.98 15.76
N THR A 10 -3.16 30.15 14.78
CA THR A 10 -3.35 29.53 13.48
C THR A 10 -2.05 29.32 12.69
N THR A 11 -1.89 28.09 12.16
CA THR A 11 -1.33 27.74 10.85
C THR A 11 0.01 28.33 10.41
N HIS A 12 1.02 27.47 10.26
CA HIS A 12 1.67 27.31 8.95
C HIS A 12 2.07 25.85 8.71
N LYS A 13 1.67 25.37 7.54
CA LYS A 13 1.52 24.00 7.04
C LYS A 13 2.83 23.21 6.87
N SER A 14 3.86 23.38 7.71
CA SER A 14 5.18 22.75 7.47
C SER A 14 6.09 22.68 8.71
N ILE A 15 5.87 21.75 9.66
CA ILE A 15 6.96 21.22 10.49
C ILE A 15 6.78 19.71 10.69
N LYS A 16 7.51 18.98 9.84
CA LYS A 16 8.17 17.68 10.02
C LYS A 16 7.60 16.70 11.06
N MET A 17 7.19 15.55 10.51
CA MET A 17 7.69 14.23 10.90
C MET A 17 7.59 13.91 12.39
N ILE A 18 6.38 13.58 12.84
CA ILE A 18 6.28 12.46 13.76
C ILE A 18 6.29 11.22 12.86
N ALA A 19 7.40 10.49 12.85
CA ALA A 19 7.45 9.13 12.33
C ALA A 19 6.60 8.26 13.27
N ILE A 20 5.28 8.38 13.15
CA ILE A 20 4.37 7.38 13.70
C ILE A 20 4.57 6.19 12.78
N ASN A 21 5.19 5.12 13.28
CA ASN A 21 5.06 3.80 12.67
C ASN A 21 3.60 3.38 12.81
N MET A 22 2.74 3.99 12.00
CA MET A 22 1.32 3.74 11.93
C MET A 22 1.17 2.79 10.75
N SER A 23 1.33 1.49 11.02
CA SER A 23 0.71 0.48 10.17
C SER A 23 -0.78 0.75 10.22
N ASN A 24 -1.29 1.54 9.29
CA ASN A 24 -2.68 1.91 9.22
C ASN A 24 -3.45 0.63 8.85
N PRO A 25 -4.24 0.02 9.75
CA PRO A 25 -4.94 -1.23 9.47
C PRO A 25 -5.92 -1.09 8.30
N ASP A 26 -6.35 0.13 7.99
CA ASP A 26 -7.19 0.43 6.82
C ASP A 26 -6.42 0.30 5.50
N PHE A 27 -5.10 0.52 5.50
CA PHE A 27 -4.28 0.42 4.29
C PHE A 27 -4.19 -1.03 3.82
N ASP A 28 -3.94 -1.97 4.73
CA ASP A 28 -3.84 -3.40 4.39
C ASP A 28 -5.20 -3.99 3.97
N GLN A 29 -6.31 -3.39 4.42
CA GLN A 29 -7.65 -3.77 3.94
C GLN A 29 -7.96 -3.19 2.55
N THR A 30 -7.39 -2.04 2.21
CA THR A 30 -7.72 -1.31 0.98
C THR A 30 -6.73 -1.56 -0.15
N TYR A 31 -5.49 -1.92 0.18
CA TYR A 31 -4.39 -2.06 -0.78
C TYR A 31 -3.65 -3.38 -0.59
N PHE A 32 -3.21 -3.94 -1.71
CA PHE A 32 -2.28 -5.05 -1.76
C PHE A 32 -0.97 -4.56 -2.35
N THR A 33 0.15 -4.94 -1.73
CA THR A 33 1.48 -4.56 -2.23
C THR A 33 2.33 -5.77 -2.49
N THR A 34 3.06 -5.78 -3.59
CA THR A 34 4.04 -6.81 -3.93
C THR A 34 5.32 -6.18 -4.49
N TYR A 35 6.44 -6.86 -4.34
CA TYR A 35 7.70 -6.51 -5.00
C TYR A 35 7.95 -7.37 -6.24
N ASP A 36 7.13 -8.41 -6.45
CA ASP A 36 7.31 -9.40 -7.50
C ASP A 36 6.76 -8.87 -8.82
N LEU A 37 7.66 -8.64 -9.77
CA LEU A 37 7.28 -8.19 -11.12
C LEU A 37 6.36 -9.19 -11.81
N GLY A 38 6.60 -10.49 -11.65
CA GLY A 38 5.80 -11.55 -12.26
C GLY A 38 4.35 -11.58 -11.74
N LEU A 39 4.18 -11.48 -10.42
CA LEU A 39 2.85 -11.42 -9.81
C LEU A 39 2.13 -10.12 -10.20
N SER A 40 2.85 -9.00 -10.19
CA SER A 40 2.33 -7.70 -10.62
C SER A 40 1.81 -7.75 -12.07
N ALA A 41 2.58 -8.33 -13.00
CA ALA A 41 2.18 -8.49 -14.39
C ALA A 41 0.95 -9.39 -14.53
N ALA A 42 0.87 -10.49 -13.78
CA ALA A 42 -0.30 -11.37 -13.77
C ALA A 42 -1.56 -10.65 -13.25
N LEU A 43 -1.44 -9.85 -12.19
CA LEU A 43 -2.54 -9.05 -11.65
C LEU A 43 -3.04 -8.02 -12.67
N VAL A 44 -2.15 -7.31 -13.36
CA VAL A 44 -2.52 -6.37 -14.42
C VAL A 44 -3.20 -7.10 -15.59
N ALA A 45 -2.70 -8.26 -16.00
CA ALA A 45 -3.27 -9.06 -17.08
C ALA A 45 -4.69 -9.57 -16.79
N VAL A 46 -4.98 -9.88 -15.52
CA VAL A 46 -6.33 -10.27 -15.06
C VAL A 46 -7.27 -9.07 -14.92
N GLY A 47 -6.75 -7.84 -14.99
CA GLY A 47 -7.52 -6.60 -14.97
C GLY A 47 -7.60 -5.91 -13.61
N PHE A 48 -6.69 -6.23 -12.68
CA PHE A 48 -6.53 -5.42 -11.47
C PHE A 48 -5.80 -4.12 -11.79
N ALA A 49 -6.34 -3.01 -11.29
CA ALA A 49 -5.75 -1.69 -11.48
C ALA A 49 -4.57 -1.49 -10.52
N LEU A 50 -3.39 -1.25 -11.10
CA LEU A 50 -2.24 -0.72 -10.37
C LEU A 50 -2.57 0.71 -9.95
N ASP A 51 -2.45 0.99 -8.66
CA ASP A 51 -2.75 2.31 -8.09
C ASP A 51 -1.54 3.25 -8.23
N HIS A 52 -0.39 2.79 -7.74
CA HIS A 52 0.88 3.49 -7.89
C HIS A 52 2.07 2.54 -7.70
N LEU A 53 3.25 3.05 -8.05
CA LEU A 53 4.54 2.42 -7.83
C LEU A 53 5.26 3.18 -6.73
N ASP A 54 5.56 2.52 -5.63
CA ASP A 54 6.40 3.07 -4.57
C ASP A 54 7.86 2.71 -4.89
N ASN A 55 8.58 3.69 -5.43
CA ASN A 55 10.01 3.63 -5.78
C ASN A 55 10.88 4.43 -4.79
N THR A 56 10.40 4.60 -3.55
CA THR A 56 11.15 5.33 -2.50
C THR A 56 12.52 4.69 -2.23
N ASP A 57 12.61 3.36 -2.39
CA ASP A 57 13.88 2.65 -2.38
C ASP A 57 14.41 2.52 -3.82
N PRO A 58 15.59 3.09 -4.14
CA PRO A 58 16.16 3.00 -5.47
C PRO A 58 16.56 1.57 -5.88
N ARG A 59 16.60 0.61 -4.95
CA ARG A 59 16.95 -0.79 -5.22
C ARG A 59 15.75 -1.68 -5.50
N LYS A 60 14.54 -1.25 -5.12
CA LYS A 60 13.33 -2.07 -5.24
C LYS A 60 12.11 -1.20 -5.48
N VAL A 61 11.29 -1.61 -6.42
CA VAL A 61 10.00 -0.96 -6.69
C VAL A 61 8.91 -1.82 -6.06
N LYS A 62 8.05 -1.18 -5.25
CA LYS A 62 6.87 -1.80 -4.67
C LYS A 62 5.66 -1.47 -5.54
N PHE A 63 5.00 -2.49 -6.04
CA PHE A 63 3.77 -2.36 -6.81
C PHE A 63 2.59 -2.31 -5.85
N VAL A 64 1.80 -1.25 -5.90
CA VAL A 64 0.63 -1.05 -5.04
C VAL A 64 -0.63 -1.19 -5.88
N PHE A 65 -1.46 -2.16 -5.53
CA PHE A 65 -2.73 -2.46 -6.17
C PHE A 65 -3.88 -2.17 -5.22
N ARG A 66 -5.03 -1.74 -5.76
CA ARG A 66 -6.26 -1.65 -4.96
C ARG A 66 -6.81 -3.05 -4.68
N ARG A 67 -7.07 -3.33 -3.41
CA ARG A 67 -7.66 -4.60 -2.97
C ARG A 67 -9.07 -4.70 -3.52
N LYS A 68 -9.32 -5.75 -4.28
CA LYS A 68 -10.62 -6.05 -4.88
C LYS A 68 -10.96 -7.51 -4.61
N SER A 69 -12.25 -7.81 -4.48
CA SER A 69 -12.74 -9.18 -4.33
C SER A 69 -12.18 -10.08 -5.43
N GLY A 70 -11.50 -11.17 -5.05
CA GLY A 70 -10.87 -12.11 -5.97
C GLY A 70 -9.36 -11.95 -6.14
N LEU A 71 -8.75 -10.89 -5.59
CA LEU A 71 -7.29 -10.69 -5.65
C LEU A 71 -6.53 -11.83 -4.97
N ASP A 72 -6.94 -12.23 -3.77
CA ASP A 72 -6.30 -13.34 -3.04
C ASP A 72 -6.41 -14.67 -3.80
N ALA A 73 -7.54 -14.93 -4.49
CA ALA A 73 -7.72 -16.12 -5.31
C ALA A 73 -6.78 -16.14 -6.53
N VAL A 74 -6.56 -14.99 -7.16
CA VAL A 74 -5.64 -14.85 -8.30
C VAL A 74 -4.19 -15.01 -7.87
N ILE A 75 -3.83 -14.47 -6.70
CA ILE A 75 -2.51 -14.70 -6.10
C ILE A 75 -2.31 -16.19 -5.80
N GLN A 76 -3.28 -16.82 -5.16
CA GLN A 76 -3.23 -18.26 -4.88
C GLN A 76 -3.13 -19.09 -6.16
N ASN A 77 -3.86 -18.73 -7.21
CA ASN A 77 -3.78 -19.41 -8.50
C ASN A 77 -2.43 -19.20 -9.19
N PHE A 78 -1.85 -17.99 -9.12
CA PHE A 78 -0.53 -17.70 -9.68
C PHE A 78 0.55 -18.59 -9.07
N TRP A 79 0.54 -18.77 -7.75
CA TRP A 79 1.48 -19.65 -7.05
C TRP A 79 1.10 -21.14 -7.18
N GLY A 80 -0.20 -21.46 -7.17
CA GLY A 80 -0.73 -22.81 -7.27
C GLY A 80 -0.44 -23.47 -8.62
N ASN A 81 -0.50 -22.70 -9.72
CA ASN A 81 -0.15 -23.18 -11.06
C ASN A 81 1.36 -23.38 -11.26
N SER A 82 2.20 -22.99 -10.30
CA SER A 82 3.66 -23.21 -10.36
C SER A 82 4.12 -24.43 -9.55
N CYS A 83 3.22 -25.14 -8.86
CA CYS A 83 3.55 -26.30 -8.00
C CYS A 83 2.88 -27.61 -8.45
N GLN A 84 2.64 -27.80 -9.75
CA GLN A 84 2.34 -29.13 -10.28
C GLN A 84 3.66 -29.89 -10.52
N VAL A 85 4.30 -30.29 -9.43
CA VAL A 85 5.31 -31.36 -9.46
C VAL A 85 4.54 -32.67 -9.32
N ASP A 86 4.23 -33.31 -10.44
CA ASP A 86 3.92 -34.74 -10.43
C ASP A 86 5.19 -35.46 -9.96
N ALA A 87 5.09 -36.13 -8.81
CA ALA A 87 6.15 -36.93 -8.20
C ALA A 87 6.19 -38.35 -8.78
#